data_AF-A0A2T7A3E4-F1
#
_entry.id   AF-A0A2T7A3E4-F1
#
_cell.length_a   1.000
_cell.length_b   1.000
_cell.length_c   1.000
_cell.angle_alpha   90.00
_cell.angle_beta   90.00
_cell.angle_gamma   90.00
#
_symmetry.space_group_name_H-M   'P 1'
#
loop_
_entity.id
_entity.type
_entity.pdbx_description
1 polymer ?
#
loop_
_entity_poly.entity_id
_entity_poly.type
_entity_poly.pdbx_seq_one_letter_code
_entity_poly.pdbx_strand_id
1 'polypeptide(L)'
;TMLGNDLIASYEVDFKLLKTIIDRKLDDARDLYGEPRKAVMREIERAIDDADEILAQISEEGRVLQGVQRGRLRIRLRGYVRDMDAARSAL
;
A
#
# COMPACT_ATOMS: atom_id res chain seq x y z
N THR A 1 -6.97 -23.16 -10.26
CA THR A 1 -5.90 -22.43 -9.57
C THR A 1 -5.76 -21.11 -10.30
N MET A 2 -5.96 -19.97 -9.64
CA MET A 2 -5.68 -18.68 -10.28
C MET A 2 -4.21 -18.64 -10.70
N LEU A 3 -3.92 -18.11 -11.88
CA LEU A 3 -2.55 -17.93 -12.35
C LEU A 3 -1.90 -16.84 -11.48
N GLY A 4 -0.58 -16.90 -11.23
CA GLY A 4 0.11 -15.94 -10.34
C GLY A 4 -0.12 -14.46 -10.71
N ASN A 5 -0.44 -14.16 -11.97
CA ASN A 5 -0.84 -12.82 -12.39
C ASN A 5 -2.19 -12.35 -11.82
N ASP A 6 -3.19 -13.24 -11.69
CA ASP A 6 -4.52 -12.88 -11.20
C ASP A 6 -4.47 -12.60 -9.69
N LEU A 7 -3.66 -13.37 -8.95
CA LEU A 7 -3.46 -13.16 -7.52
C LEU A 7 -2.71 -11.86 -7.24
N ILE A 8 -1.64 -11.58 -7.99
CA ILE A 8 -0.94 -10.28 -7.92
C ILE A 8 -1.92 -9.14 -8.23
N ALA A 9 -2.77 -9.28 -9.25
CA ALA A 9 -3.73 -8.24 -9.60
C ALA A 9 -4.75 -7.99 -8.48
N SER A 10 -5.21 -9.04 -7.77
CA SER A 10 -6.08 -8.89 -6.60
C SER A 10 -5.39 -8.09 -5.50
N TYR A 11 -4.16 -8.46 -5.13
CA TYR A 11 -3.39 -7.71 -4.13
C TYR A 11 -3.13 -6.26 -4.55
N GLU A 12 -2.89 -6.00 -5.84
CA GLU A 12 -2.73 -4.63 -6.35
C GLU A 12 -4.01 -3.80 -6.22
N VAL A 13 -5.20 -4.42 -6.31
CA VAL A 13 -6.47 -3.74 -6.07
C VAL A 13 -6.63 -3.41 -4.59
N ASP A 14 -6.35 -4.37 -3.70
CA ASP A 14 -6.46 -4.19 -2.25
C ASP A 14 -5.50 -3.09 -1.75
N PHE A 15 -4.25 -3.11 -2.22
CA PHE A 15 -3.28 -2.06 -1.93
C PHE A 15 -3.77 -0.67 -2.35
N LYS A 16 -4.32 -0.54 -3.57
CA LYS A 16 -4.81 0.75 -4.08
C LYS A 16 -6.02 1.26 -3.29
N LEU A 17 -6.90 0.37 -2.86
CA LEU A 17 -8.02 0.72 -1.99
C LEU A 17 -7.50 1.26 -0.65
N LEU A 18 -6.55 0.56 -0.04
CA LEU A 18 -5.97 0.95 1.23
C LEU A 18 -5.21 2.28 1.13
N LYS A 19 -4.43 2.47 0.07
CA LYS A 19 -3.79 3.75 -0.25
C LYS A 19 -4.81 4.89 -0.34
N THR A 20 -5.93 4.67 -1.03
CA THR A 20 -6.99 5.69 -1.16
C THR A 20 -7.58 6.06 0.21
N ILE A 21 -7.74 5.07 1.10
CA ILE A 21 -8.21 5.29 2.47
C ILE A 21 -7.17 6.07 3.29
N ILE A 22 -5.88 5.73 3.17
CA ILE A 22 -4.77 6.42 3.82
C ILE A 22 -4.73 7.89 3.39
N ASP A 23 -4.73 8.15 2.08
CA ASP A 23 -4.68 9.51 1.53
C ASP A 23 -5.85 10.36 2.06
N ARG A 24 -7.07 9.79 2.06
CA ARG A 24 -8.24 10.48 2.60
C ARG A 24 -8.12 10.77 4.09
N LYS A 25 -7.67 9.81 4.90
CA LYS A 25 -7.49 10.00 6.35
C LYS A 25 -6.41 11.04 6.65
N LEU A 26 -5.34 11.08 5.87
CA LEU A 26 -4.29 12.10 5.98
C LEU A 26 -4.84 13.50 5.69
N ASP A 27 -5.69 13.64 4.67
CA ASP A 27 -6.38 14.91 4.38
C ASP A 27 -7.34 15.29 5.52
N ASP A 28 -8.19 14.36 5.98
CA ASP A 28 -9.13 14.58 7.09
C ASP A 28 -8.39 14.98 8.39
N ALA A 29 -7.21 14.41 8.65
CA ALA A 29 -6.42 14.69 9.85
C ALA A 29 -5.87 16.12 9.91
N ARG A 30 -5.82 16.85 8.79
CA ARG A 30 -5.35 18.25 8.75
C ARG A 30 -6.26 19.19 9.53
N ASP A 31 -7.56 18.88 9.58
CA ASP A 31 -8.57 19.69 10.26
C ASP A 31 -8.81 19.25 11.71
N LEU A 32 -8.14 18.18 12.16
CA LEU A 32 -8.25 17.65 13.50
C LEU A 32 -7.09 18.12 14.39
N TYR A 33 -7.38 18.25 15.69
CA TYR A 33 -6.42 18.67 16.70
C TYR A 33 -6.56 17.81 17.96
N GLY A 34 -5.49 17.74 18.76
CA GLY A 34 -5.49 17.02 20.04
C GLY A 34 -5.74 15.51 19.89
N GLU A 35 -6.57 14.96 20.78
CA GLU A 35 -6.85 13.52 20.83
C GLU A 35 -7.53 12.95 19.57
N PRO A 36 -8.54 13.61 18.97
CA PRO A 36 -9.09 13.18 17.67
C PRO A 36 -8.03 12.99 16.58
N ARG A 37 -7.09 13.93 16.46
CA ARG A 37 -5.98 13.81 15.50
C ARG A 37 -5.12 12.60 15.81
N LYS A 38 -4.67 12.45 17.07
CA LYS A 38 -3.84 11.31 17.48
C LYS A 38 -4.53 9.97 17.23
N ALA A 39 -5.84 9.88 17.41
CA ALA A 39 -6.59 8.67 17.12
C ALA A 39 -6.55 8.31 15.63
N VAL A 40 -6.79 9.29 14.74
CA VAL A 40 -6.71 9.11 13.29
C VAL A 40 -5.29 8.77 12.83
N MET A 41 -4.25 9.42 13.39
CA MET A 41 -2.86 9.09 13.04
C MET A 41 -2.52 7.62 13.32
N ARG A 42 -2.96 7.07 14.46
CA ARG A 42 -2.77 5.64 14.79
C ARG A 42 -3.53 4.70 13.86
N GLU A 43 -4.66 5.14 13.31
CA GLU A 43 -5.37 4.37 12.28
C GLU A 43 -4.62 4.39 10.94
N ILE A 44 -4.03 5.53 10.59
CA ILE A 44 -3.18 5.66 9.40
C ILE A 44 -1.93 4.80 9.53
N GLU A 45 -1.26 4.80 10.69
CA GLU A 45 -0.12 3.93 10.99
C GLU A 45 -0.46 2.45 10.73
N ARG A 46 -1.57 1.96 11.31
CA ARG A 46 -2.02 0.58 11.08
C ARG A 46 -2.33 0.29 9.61
N ALA A 47 -2.98 1.23 8.91
CA ALA A 47 -3.29 1.06 7.49
C ALA A 47 -2.02 1.03 6.63
N ILE A 48 -0.97 1.77 6.99
CA ILE A 48 0.33 1.70 6.32
C ILE A 48 0.97 0.32 6.55
N ASP A 49 0.93 -0.19 7.78
CA ASP A 49 1.47 -1.52 8.09
C ASP A 49 0.72 -2.62 7.30
N ASP A 50 -0.61 -2.56 7.25
CA ASP A 50 -1.44 -3.46 6.43
C ASP A 50 -1.06 -3.36 4.93
N ALA A 51 -0.77 -2.16 4.44
CA ALA A 51 -0.35 -1.96 3.05
C ALA A 51 1.04 -2.56 2.77
N ASP A 52 1.98 -2.42 3.69
CA ASP A 52 3.31 -3.03 3.60
C ASP A 52 3.23 -4.56 3.56
N GLU A 53 2.32 -5.16 4.33
CA GLU A 53 2.06 -6.60 4.28
C GLU A 53 1.57 -7.03 2.88
N ILE A 54 0.65 -6.28 2.27
CA ILE A 54 0.19 -6.55 0.90
C ILE A 54 1.35 -6.43 -0.10
N LEU A 55 2.20 -5.41 0.04
CA LEU A 55 3.38 -5.25 -0.83
C LEU A 55 4.37 -6.41 -0.68
N ALA A 56 4.52 -6.97 0.53
CA ALA A 56 5.30 -8.16 0.76
C ALA A 56 4.69 -9.39 0.05
N GLN A 57 3.37 -9.58 0.10
CA GLN A 57 2.67 -10.65 -0.64
C GLN A 57 2.86 -10.52 -2.15
N ILE A 58 2.69 -9.32 -2.72
CA ILE A 58 2.92 -9.06 -4.15
C ILE A 58 4.36 -9.38 -4.54
N SER A 59 5.34 -9.04 -3.68
CA SER A 59 6.74 -9.33 -3.92
C SER A 59 7.02 -10.84 -3.93
N GLU A 60 6.41 -11.60 -3.01
CA GLU A 60 6.53 -13.05 -2.93
C GLU A 60 5.95 -13.73 -4.17
N GLU A 61 4.68 -13.43 -4.50
CA GLU A 61 4.02 -13.95 -5.70
C GLU A 61 4.76 -13.53 -6.97
N GLY A 62 5.34 -12.32 -6.97
CA GLY A 62 6.17 -11.81 -8.05
C GLY A 62 7.43 -12.62 -8.34
N ARG A 63 7.87 -13.52 -7.45
CA ARG A 63 9.06 -14.36 -7.65
C ARG A 63 8.85 -15.42 -8.74
N VAL A 64 7.62 -15.88 -8.96
CA VAL A 64 7.32 -16.88 -10.01
C VAL A 64 7.31 -16.26 -11.41
N LEU A 65 7.18 -14.93 -11.51
CA LEU A 65 7.19 -14.23 -12.80
C LEU A 65 8.57 -14.22 -13.45
N GLN A 66 8.60 -14.23 -14.77
CA GLN A 66 9.82 -14.19 -15.56
C GLN A 66 9.83 -13.06 -16.60
N GLY A 67 11.03 -12.70 -17.06
CA GLY A 67 11.26 -11.74 -18.14
C GLY A 67 10.56 -10.40 -17.94
N VAL A 68 9.83 -9.97 -18.97
CA VAL A 68 9.16 -8.66 -19.04
C VAL A 68 8.12 -8.48 -17.93
N GLN A 69 7.40 -9.54 -17.55
CA GLN A 69 6.34 -9.48 -16.53
C GLN A 69 6.93 -9.12 -15.16
N ARG A 70 8.03 -9.78 -14.79
CA ARG A 70 8.78 -9.47 -13.56
C ARG A 70 9.35 -8.06 -13.57
N GLY A 71 9.88 -7.62 -14.71
CA GLY A 71 10.39 -6.25 -14.88
C GLY A 71 9.31 -5.19 -14.65
N ARG A 72 8.12 -5.37 -15.25
CA ARG A 72 6.97 -4.48 -15.07
C ARG A 72 6.49 -4.45 -13.62
N LEU A 73 6.39 -5.59 -12.96
CA LEU A 73 5.98 -5.66 -11.55
C LEU A 73 6.95 -4.91 -10.63
N ARG A 74 8.27 -5.09 -10.80
CA ARG A 74 9.28 -4.40 -10.00
C ARG A 74 9.20 -2.87 -10.11
N ILE A 75 8.84 -2.34 -11.27
CA ILE A 75 8.65 -0.89 -11.45
C ILE A 75 7.45 -0.41 -10.62
N ARG A 76 6.32 -1.13 -10.69
CA ARG A 76 5.11 -0.79 -9.92
C ARG A 76 5.35 -0.89 -8.41
N LEU A 77 5.95 -2.00 -7.94
CA LEU A 77 6.31 -2.18 -6.52
C LEU A 77 7.16 -1.04 -5.97
N ARG A 78 8.15 -0.53 -6.72
CA ARG A 78 8.93 0.63 -6.28
C ARG A 78 8.09 1.90 -6.16
N GLY A 79 7.09 2.08 -7.02
CA GLY A 79 6.12 3.17 -6.92
C GLY A 79 5.29 3.04 -5.64
N TYR A 80 4.76 1.84 -5.38
CA TYR A 80 3.95 1.56 -4.20
C TYR A 80 4.71 1.74 -2.88
N VAL A 81 5.97 1.29 -2.82
CA VAL A 81 6.83 1.54 -1.64
C VAL A 81 7.04 3.04 -1.43
N ARG A 82 7.30 3.79 -2.50
CA ARG A 82 7.42 5.26 -2.42
C ARG A 82 6.15 5.92 -1.91
N ASP A 83 4.98 5.42 -2.30
CA ASP A 83 3.71 5.93 -1.84
C ASP A 83 3.56 5.73 -0.31
N MET A 84 3.95 4.57 0.21
CA MET A 84 3.91 4.28 1.65
C MET A 84 4.97 5.07 2.43
N ASP A 85 6.18 5.26 1.87
CA ASP A 85 7.21 6.12 2.46
C ASP A 85 6.74 7.58 2.58
N ALA A 86 6.02 8.08 1.56
CA ALA A 86 5.43 9.40 1.57
C ALA A 86 4.32 9.52 2.62
N ALA A 87 3.44 8.52 2.72
CA ALA A 87 2.40 8.49 3.74
C ALA A 87 2.99 8.48 5.16
N ARG A 88 4.04 7.67 5.39
CA ARG A 88 4.74 7.61 6.68
C ARG A 88 5.44 8.92 7.05
N SER A 89 5.94 9.64 6.05
CA SER A 89 6.56 10.96 6.25
C SER A 89 5.54 12.06 6.59
N ALA A 90 4.24 11.81 6.37
CA ALA A 90 3.16 12.73 6.68
C ALA A 90 2.53 12.49 8.07
N LEU A 91 2.98 11.45 8.79
CA LEU A 91 2.60 11.19 10.18
C LEU A 91 3.24 12.19 11.15
#